data_AF-A0AB74LY84-F1
#
_entry.id   AF-A0AB74LY84-F1
#
_cell.length_a   1.000
_cell.length_b   1.000
_cell.length_c   1.000
_cell.angle_alpha   90.00
_cell.angle_beta   90.00
_cell.angle_gamma   90.00
#
_symmetry.space_group_name_H-M   'P 1'
#
loop_
_entity.id
_entity.type
_entity.pdbx_description
1 polymer ?
#
loop_
_entity_poly.entity_id
_entity_poly.type
_entity_poly.pdbx_seq_one_letter_code
_entity_poly.pdbx_strand_id
1 'polypeptide(L)' 'MHATRLAETEATLAQTDRVWRTEVSRLYGPEGVLRFGYGPEGRGADGSPVRRAYEARRAAVASWRHERRPPG' A
#
# COMPACT_ATOMS: atom_id res chain seq x y z
N MET A 1 7.37 -15.45 -18.14
CA MET A 1 6.70 -15.66 -16.82
C MET A 1 7.08 -14.62 -15.77
N HIS A 2 8.37 -14.35 -15.51
CA HIS A 2 8.76 -13.32 -14.52
C HIS A 2 8.27 -11.90 -14.85
N ALA A 3 8.35 -11.46 -16.11
CA ALA A 3 7.87 -10.13 -16.51
C ALA A 3 6.35 -9.95 -16.27
N THR A 4 5.56 -11.01 -16.48
CA THR A 4 4.11 -11.01 -16.22
C THR A 4 3.80 -10.90 -14.72
N ARG A 5 4.50 -11.68 -13.89
CA ARG A 5 4.35 -11.63 -12.42
C ARG A 5 4.74 -10.27 -11.84
N LEU A 6 5.83 -9.69 -12.35
CA LEU A 6 6.23 -8.34 -11.93
C LEU A 6 5.13 -7.32 -12.26
N ALA A 7 4.61 -7.31 -13.49
CA ALA A 7 3.53 -6.42 -13.88
C ALA A 7 2.24 -6.61 -13.04
N GLU A 8 1.88 -7.85 -12.70
CA GLU A 8 0.75 -8.15 -11.82
C GLU A 8 0.95 -7.59 -10.41
N THR A 9 2.16 -7.74 -9.84
CA THR A 9 2.48 -7.16 -8.52
C THR A 9 2.52 -5.64 -8.54
N GLU A 10 2.94 -5.02 -9.65
CA GLU A 10 2.91 -3.56 -9.84
C GLU A 10 1.48 -3.03 -9.91
N ALA A 11 0.60 -3.69 -10.66
CA ALA A 11 -0.82 -3.34 -10.73
C ALA A 11 -1.50 -3.47 -9.35
N THR A 12 -1.22 -4.56 -8.63
CA THR A 12 -1.74 -4.80 -7.28
C THR A 12 -1.23 -3.75 -6.29
N LEU A 13 0.05 -3.39 -6.37
CA LEU A 13 0.64 -2.33 -5.55
C LEU A 13 -0.02 -0.97 -5.83
N ALA A 14 -0.19 -0.60 -7.10
CA ALA A 14 -0.84 0.65 -7.48
C ALA A 14 -2.29 0.73 -6.96
N GLN A 15 -3.05 -0.36 -7.09
CA GLN A 15 -4.43 -0.44 -6.61
C GLN A 15 -4.51 -0.31 -5.08
N THR A 16 -3.68 -1.05 -4.34
CA THR A 16 -3.69 -1.03 -2.87
C THR A 16 -3.17 0.30 -2.30
N ASP A 17 -2.17 0.92 -2.94
CA ASP A 17 -1.70 2.26 -2.59
C ASP A 17 -2.81 3.31 -2.78
N ARG A 18 -3.53 3.27 -3.91
CA ARG A 18 -4.67 4.17 -4.17
C ARG A 18 -5.74 4.06 -3.09
N VAL A 19 -6.15 2.84 -2.75
CA VAL A 19 -7.17 2.60 -1.70
C VAL A 19 -6.68 3.16 -0.36
N TRP A 20 -5.45 2.86 0.03
CA TRP A 20 -4.88 3.38 1.27
C TRP A 20 -4.86 4.92 1.29
N ARG A 21 -4.42 5.58 0.21
CA ARG A 21 -4.43 7.05 0.11
C ARG A 21 -5.84 7.61 0.24
N THR A 22 -6.84 6.97 -0.39
CA THR A 22 -8.25 7.37 -0.25
C THR A 22 -8.73 7.29 1.19
N GLU A 23 -8.44 6.20 1.90
CA GLU A 23 -8.86 6.05 3.29
C GLU A 23 -8.15 7.04 4.24
N VAL A 24 -6.85 7.27 4.04
CA VAL A 24 -6.09 8.27 4.81
C VAL A 24 -6.63 9.69 4.54
N SER A 25 -6.94 10.01 3.28
CA SER A 25 -7.53 11.31 2.94
C SER A 25 -8.96 11.48 3.45
N ARG A 26 -9.75 10.40 3.54
CA ARG A 26 -11.08 10.43 4.19
C ARG A 26 -10.98 10.70 5.69
N LEU A 27 -9.97 10.12 6.35
CA LEU A 27 -9.79 10.26 7.80
C LEU A 27 -9.19 11.63 8.20
N TYR A 28 -8.20 12.12 7.46
CA TYR A 28 -7.40 13.28 7.85
C TYR A 28 -7.51 14.47 6.88
N GLY A 29 -8.40 14.39 5.88
CA GLY A 29 -8.58 15.41 4.86
C GLY A 29 -7.59 15.30 3.69
N PRO A 30 -7.64 16.23 2.73
CA PRO A 30 -6.92 16.13 1.45
C PRO A 30 -5.40 16.03 1.60
N GLU A 31 -4.82 16.69 2.61
CA GLU A 31 -3.39 16.62 2.93
C GLU A 31 -3.01 15.45 3.85
N GLY A 32 -3.97 14.61 4.22
CA GLY A 32 -3.78 13.52 5.19
C GLY A 32 -2.62 12.60 4.83
N VAL A 33 -2.49 12.26 3.55
CA VAL A 33 -1.38 11.41 3.08
C VAL A 33 -0.02 12.08 3.23
N LEU A 34 0.06 13.40 2.99
CA LEU A 34 1.31 14.16 3.10
C LEU A 34 1.75 14.26 4.56
N ARG A 35 0.80 14.51 5.47
CA ARG A 35 1.09 14.73 6.90
C ARG A 35 1.28 13.43 7.68
N PHE A 36 0.47 12.41 7.39
CA PHE A 36 0.38 11.20 8.21
C PHE A 36 0.82 9.92 7.49
N GLY A 37 1.03 9.96 6.17
CA GLY A 37 1.29 8.77 5.37
C GLY A 37 2.59 8.01 5.70
N TYR A 38 3.56 8.72 6.29
CA TYR A 38 4.85 8.15 6.71
C TYR A 38 4.96 7.96 8.23
N GLY A 39 3.93 8.36 8.98
CA GLY A 39 3.85 8.21 10.44
C GLY A 39 3.04 6.97 10.87
N PRO A 40 3.03 6.65 12.18
CA PRO A 40 2.18 5.59 12.73
C PRO A 40 0.69 5.83 12.47
N GLU A 41 0.25 7.08 12.35
CA GLU A 41 -1.14 7.48 12.09
C GLU A 41 -1.65 6.98 10.74
N GLY A 42 -0.78 6.96 9.72
CA GLY A 42 -1.07 6.42 8.39
C GLY A 42 -1.31 4.91 8.38
N ARG A 43 -1.00 4.21 9.48
CA ARG A 43 -1.32 2.79 9.64
C ARG A 43 -2.77 2.56 10.03
N GLY A 44 -3.44 3.56 10.60
CA GLY A 44 -4.80 3.45 11.14
C GLY A 44 -4.87 2.63 12.43
N ALA A 45 -5.96 2.83 13.17
CA ALA A 45 -6.29 2.02 14.36
C ALA A 45 -6.74 0.61 13.95
N ASP A 46 -6.61 -0.36 14.85
CA ASP A 46 -7.02 -1.74 14.57
C ASP A 46 -8.52 -1.83 14.28
N GLY A 47 -8.89 -2.66 13.30
CA GLY A 47 -10.26 -2.76 12.80
C GLY A 47 -10.71 -1.61 11.89
N SER A 48 -9.94 -0.52 11.76
CA SER A 48 -10.30 0.60 10.88
C SER A 48 -10.15 0.26 9.39
N PRO A 49 -10.90 0.96 8.50
CA PRO A 49 -10.67 0.88 7.05
C PRO A 49 -9.23 1.21 6.65
N VAL A 50 -8.62 2.22 7.28
CA VAL A 50 -7.22 2.60 7.05
C VAL A 50 -6.27 1.46 7.38
N ARG A 51 -6.48 0.75 8.51
CA ARG A 51 -5.68 -0.42 8.88
C ARG A 51 -5.76 -1.54 7.85
N ARG A 52 -6.97 -1.88 7.39
CA ARG A 52 -7.14 -2.91 6.35
C ARG A 52 -6.42 -2.53 5.05
N ALA A 53 -6.56 -1.28 4.62
CA ALA A 53 -5.90 -0.78 3.42
C ALA A 53 -4.37 -0.75 3.58
N TYR A 54 -3.86 -0.38 4.76
CA TYR A 54 -2.44 -0.36 5.07
C TYR A 54 -1.83 -1.77 5.00
N GLU A 55 -2.47 -2.78 5.61
CA GLU A 55 -1.95 -4.14 5.58
C GLU A 55 -2.02 -4.76 4.17
N ALA A 56 -3.08 -4.47 3.40
CA ALA A 56 -3.15 -4.88 1.99
C ALA A 56 -2.01 -4.27 1.15
N ARG A 57 -1.75 -2.97 1.34
CA ARG A 57 -0.62 -2.28 0.71
C ARG A 57 0.72 -2.88 1.13
N ARG A 58 0.91 -3.18 2.42
CA ARG A 58 2.13 -3.81 2.94
C ARG A 58 2.37 -5.17 2.28
N ALA A 59 1.34 -5.99 2.15
CA ALA A 59 1.42 -7.28 1.47
C ALA A 59 1.81 -7.12 -0.01
N ALA A 60 1.18 -6.18 -0.74
CA ALA A 60 1.52 -5.90 -2.13
C ALA A 60 2.97 -5.43 -2.31
N VAL A 61 3.49 -4.58 -1.42
CA VAL A 61 4.90 -4.16 -1.41
C VAL A 61 5.83 -5.37 -1.20
N ALA A 62 5.46 -6.30 -0.31
CA ALA A 62 6.27 -7.50 -0.06
C ALA A 62 6.34 -8.39 -1.31
N SER A 63 5.21 -8.63 -1.98
CA SER A 63 5.15 -9.41 -3.22
C SER A 63 5.95 -8.76 -4.35
N TRP A 64 5.79 -7.45 -4.55
CA TRP A 64 6.56 -6.72 -5.56
C TRP A 64 8.07 -6.76 -5.30
N ARG A 65 8.50 -6.64 -4.03
CA ARG A 65 9.92 -6.77 -3.66
C ARG A 65 10.45 -8.19 -3.89
N HIS A 66 9.62 -9.20 -3.68
CA HIS A 66 9.97 -10.59 -3.95
C HIS A 66 10.26 -10.80 -5.45
N GLU A 67 9.35 -10.34 -6.33
CA GLU A 67 9.51 -10.47 -7.78
C GLU A 67 10.65 -9.59 -8.34
N ARG A 68 10.98 -8.47 -7.68
CA ARG A 68 12.08 -7.58 -8.09
C ARG A 68 13.48 -8.04 -7.66
N ARG A 69 13.60 -9.00 -6.75
CA ARG A 69 14.92 -9.47 -6.34
C ARG A 69 15.56 -10.24 -7.50
N PRO A 70 16.80 -9.90 -7.90
CA PRO A 70 17.52 -10.72 -8.86
C PRO A 70 17.70 -12.14 -8.28
N PRO A 71 17.70 -13.19 -9.10
CA PRO A 71 18.13 -14.51 -8.65
C PRO A 71 19.56 -14.37 -8.12
N GLY A 72 19.77 -14.76 -6.86
CA GLY A 72 21.08 -14.76 -6.21
C GLY A 72 21.99 -15.85 -6.76
#